data_AF-A0A3D1PGN9-F1
#
_entry.id   AF-A0A3D1PGN9-F1
#
_cell.length_a   1.000
_cell.length_b   1.000
_cell.length_c   1.000
_cell.angle_alpha   90.00
_cell.angle_beta   90.00
_cell.angle_gamma   90.00
#
_symmetry.space_group_name_H-M   'P 1'
#
loop_
_entity.id
_entity.type
_entity.pdbx_description
1 polymer ?
#
loop_
_entity_poly.entity_id
_entity_poly.type
_entity_poly.pdbx_seq_one_letter_code
_entity_poly.pdbx_strand_id
1 'polypeptide(L)'
;MLRAGIVGLPNVGKSTLFNALVANAKAEAANFPFCTIEPNVGVVSVPDERLKALAEISNSVQIVPTRIEFVDIAGLVKGASQGEG
;
A
#
# COMPACT_ATOMS: atom_id res chain seq x y z
N MET A 1 -12.31 -0.22 -1.19
CA MET A 1 -11.04 -0.74 -1.73
C MET A 1 -10.48 -1.75 -0.74
N LEU A 2 -9.84 -2.81 -1.21
CA LEU A 2 -9.21 -3.80 -0.33
C LEU A 2 -7.93 -3.19 0.26
N ARG A 3 -7.79 -3.27 1.59
CA ARG A 3 -6.65 -2.72 2.34
C ARG A 3 -5.81 -3.84 2.93
N ALA A 4 -4.49 -3.72 2.85
CA ALA A 4 -3.53 -4.62 3.46
C ALA A 4 -2.59 -3.85 4.38
N GLY A 5 -2.47 -4.28 5.64
CA GLY A 5 -1.55 -3.69 6.61
C GLY A 5 -0.19 -4.38 6.58
N ILE A 6 0.89 -3.62 6.48
CA ILE A 6 2.24 -4.14 6.72
C ILE A 6 2.51 -4.06 8.22
N VAL A 7 2.65 -5.22 8.85
CA VAL A 7 2.94 -5.38 10.29
C VAL A 7 4.29 -6.05 10.48
N GLY A 8 4.99 -5.68 11.56
CA GLY A 8 6.28 -6.26 11.90
C GLY A 8 6.83 -5.67 13.18
N LEU A 9 7.85 -6.33 13.74
CA LEU A 9 8.60 -5.81 14.88
C LEU A 9 9.33 -4.51 14.52
N PRO A 10 9.74 -3.70 15.51
CA PRO A 10 10.60 -2.55 15.27
C PRO A 10 11.86 -2.94 14.47
N ASN A 11 12.27 -2.08 13.54
CA ASN A 11 13.53 -2.18 12.77
C ASN A 11 13.68 -3.40 11.84
N VAL A 12 12.59 -4.11 11.48
CA VAL A 12 12.64 -5.24 10.52
C VAL A 12 12.62 -4.83 9.04
N GLY A 13 12.76 -3.53 8.74
CA GLY A 13 12.70 -3.02 7.37
C GLY A 13 11.29 -2.77 6.82
N LYS A 14 10.27 -2.71 7.70
CA LYS A 14 8.87 -2.43 7.33
C LYS A 14 8.72 -1.19 6.46
N SER A 15 9.28 -0.05 6.89
CA SER A 15 9.20 1.22 6.16
C SER A 15 10.03 1.19 4.87
N THR A 16 11.11 0.41 4.82
CA THR A 16 11.88 0.17 3.59
C THR A 16 11.04 -0.58 2.55
N LEU A 17 10.34 -1.64 2.95
CA LEU A 17 9.44 -2.39 2.07
C LEU A 17 8.27 -1.52 1.60
N PHE A 18 7.63 -0.78 2.50
CA PHE A 18 6.55 0.14 2.17
C PHE A 18 6.99 1.17 1.12
N ASN A 19 8.13 1.83 1.35
CA ASN A 19 8.68 2.80 0.42
C ASN A 19 9.01 2.18 -0.94
N ALA A 20 9.53 0.95 -0.97
CA ALA A 20 9.81 0.25 -2.23
C ALA A 20 8.53 -0.07 -3.01
N LEU A 21 7.45 -0.47 -2.33
CA LEU A 21 6.16 -0.74 -2.96
C LEU A 21 5.52 0.55 -3.52
N VAL A 22 5.59 1.64 -2.76
CA VAL A 22 5.00 2.94 -3.08
C VAL A 22 5.78 3.69 -4.16
N ALA A 23 7.12 3.73 -4.08
CA ALA A 23 7.95 4.43 -5.05
C ALA A 23 7.87 3.79 -6.46
N ASN A 24 7.73 2.47 -6.53
CA ASN A 24 7.56 1.76 -7.81
C ASN A 24 6.15 1.87 -8.37
N ALA A 25 5.16 2.28 -7.57
CA ALA A 25 3.78 2.38 -7.97
C ALA A 25 3.18 3.71 -7.51
N LYS A 26 3.53 4.80 -8.21
CA LYS A 26 2.91 6.16 -8.16
C LYS A 26 1.84 6.33 -7.06
N ALA A 27 2.24 6.33 -5.80
CA ALA A 27 1.29 6.43 -4.71
C ALA A 27 0.91 7.91 -4.52
N GLU A 28 -0.37 8.21 -4.69
CA GLU A 28 -0.93 9.46 -4.18
C GLU A 28 -1.13 9.30 -2.68
N ALA A 29 -0.21 9.89 -1.89
CA ALA A 29 -0.41 10.05 -0.47
C ALA A 29 -1.56 11.05 -0.27
N ALA A 30 -2.72 10.58 0.17
CA ALA A 30 -3.84 11.43 0.55
C ALA A 30 -3.86 11.55 2.08
N ASN A 31 -3.70 12.78 2.58
CA ASN A 31 -3.78 13.08 4.01
C ASN A 31 -5.24 13.03 4.48
N PHE A 32 -5.51 12.34 5.59
CA PHE A 32 -6.85 12.26 6.20
C PHE A 32 -6.83 12.82 7.63
N PRO A 33 -7.52 13.93 7.90
CA PRO A 33 -7.44 14.58 9.20
C PRO A 33 -8.06 13.69 10.29
N PHE A 34 -7.45 13.69 11.48
CA PHE A 34 -7.94 13.17 12.78
C PHE A 34 -7.29 11.92 13.42
N CYS A 35 -6.04 11.56 13.10
CA CYS A 35 -5.22 10.68 13.95
C CYS A 35 -3.83 11.31 14.18
N THR A 36 -3.35 11.35 15.43
CA THR A 36 -2.12 12.07 15.82
C THR A 36 -0.82 11.48 15.21
N ILE A 37 -0.90 10.34 14.53
CA ILE A 37 0.09 9.85 13.55
C ILE A 37 -0.70 9.18 12.43
N GLU A 38 -0.83 9.83 11.26
CA GLU A 38 -1.45 9.20 10.09
C GLU A 38 -0.58 8.02 9.62
N PRO A 39 -1.13 6.81 9.47
CA PRO A 39 -0.35 5.70 8.94
C PRO A 39 0.02 5.99 7.48
N ASN A 40 1.23 5.64 7.06
CA ASN A 40 1.59 5.87 5.66
C ASN A 40 0.70 4.97 4.78
N VAL A 41 -0.06 5.58 3.87
CA VAL A 41 -0.95 4.87 2.93
C VAL A 41 -0.36 4.94 1.53
N GLY A 42 -0.31 3.80 0.85
CA GLY A 42 0.26 3.66 -0.48
C GLY A 42 -0.65 2.85 -1.39
N VAL A 43 -0.93 3.35 -2.60
CA VAL A 43 -1.78 2.65 -3.58
C VAL A 43 -0.90 2.02 -4.65
N VAL A 44 -1.01 0.70 -4.83
CA VAL A 44 -0.18 -0.07 -5.76
C VAL A 44 -1.06 -0.76 -6.80
N SER A 45 -0.69 -0.63 -8.08
CA SER A 45 -1.33 -1.36 -9.17
C SER A 45 -0.93 -2.83 -9.13
N VAL A 46 -1.89 -3.74 -9.28
CA VAL A 46 -1.61 -5.18 -9.32
C VAL A 46 -1.02 -5.53 -10.69
N PRO A 47 0.19 -6.11 -10.75
CA PRO A 47 0.78 -6.56 -12.01
C PRO A 47 0.00 -7.78 -12.52
N ASP A 48 -0.54 -7.67 -13.73
CA ASP A 48 -1.29 -8.75 -14.37
C ASP A 48 -1.02 -8.75 -15.89
N GLU A 49 -0.23 -9.71 -16.35
CA GLU A 49 0.12 -9.88 -17.77
C GLU A 49 -1.10 -10.21 -18.63
N ARG A 50 -2.15 -10.78 -18.04
CA ARG A 50 -3.39 -11.13 -18.77
C ARG A 50 -4.09 -9.88 -19.29
N LEU A 51 -3.99 -8.76 -18.57
CA LEU A 51 -4.56 -7.49 -19.01
C LEU A 51 -3.95 -7.01 -20.33
N LYS A 52 -2.65 -7.25 -20.52
CA LYS A 52 -1.96 -6.91 -21.77
C LYS A 52 -2.43 -7.80 -22.92
N ALA A 53 -2.48 -9.11 -22.70
CA ALA A 53 -2.98 -10.06 -23.71
C ALA A 53 -4.43 -9.75 -24.13
N LEU A 54 -5.30 -9.45 -23.17
CA LEU A 54 -6.70 -9.08 -23.44
C LEU A 54 -6.81 -7.74 -24.19
N ALA A 55 -5.97 -6.77 -23.86
CA ALA A 55 -5.95 -5.49 -24.56
C ALA A 55 -5.50 -5.63 -26.02
N GLU A 56 -4.52 -6.50 -26.30
CA GLU A 56 -4.08 -6.83 -27.66
C GLU A 56 -5.19 -7.53 -28.47
N ILE A 57 -5.91 -8.48 -27.86
CA ILE A 57 -7.03 -9.19 -28.52
C ILE A 57 -8.21 -8.26 -28.80
N SER A 58 -8.54 -7.39 -27.84
CA SER A 58 -9.72 -6.50 -27.93
C SER A 58 -9.44 -5.17 -28.64
N ASN A 59 -8.17 -4.86 -28.96
CA ASN A 59 -7.72 -3.53 -29.40
C ASN A 59 -8.12 -2.40 -28.44
N SER A 60 -8.00 -2.66 -27.13
CA SER A 60 -8.35 -1.66 -26.12
C SER A 60 -7.43 -0.44 -26.18
N VAL A 61 -8.02 0.76 -26.11
CA VAL A 61 -7.28 2.04 -26.11
C VAL A 61 -6.49 2.23 -24.81
N GLN A 62 -6.89 1.57 -23.72
CA GLN A 62 -6.25 1.70 -22.41
C GLN A 62 -6.32 0.41 -21.59
N ILE A 63 -5.33 0.22 -20.73
CA ILE A 63 -5.30 -0.84 -19.72
C ILE A 63 -5.48 -0.18 -18.34
N VAL A 64 -6.50 -0.61 -17.61
CA VAL A 64 -6.79 -0.12 -16.25
C VAL A 64 -6.55 -1.28 -15.27
N PRO A 65 -5.41 -1.33 -14.58
CA PRO A 65 -5.15 -2.37 -13.60
C PRO A 65 -6.00 -2.16 -12.34
N THR A 66 -6.28 -3.26 -11.63
CA THR A 66 -6.83 -3.18 -10.28
C THR A 66 -5.78 -2.64 -9.31
N ARG A 67 -6.23 -2.03 -8.21
CA ARG A 67 -5.37 -1.37 -7.22
C ARG A 67 -5.59 -1.94 -5.83
N ILE A 68 -4.52 -2.05 -5.06
CA ILE A 68 -4.53 -2.44 -3.64
C ILE A 68 -3.95 -1.29 -2.82
N GLU A 69 -4.55 -1.03 -1.67
CA GLU A 69 -4.10 -0.03 -0.72
C GLU A 69 -3.28 -0.71 0.39
N PHE A 70 -2.01 -0.34 0.51
CA PHE A 70 -1.11 -0.75 1.57
C PHE A 70 -1.06 0.31 2.67
N VAL A 71 -1.10 -0.14 3.91
CA VAL A 71 -1.03 0.72 5.09
C VAL A 71 0.20 0.32 5.90
N ASP A 72 1.13 1.25 6.12
CA ASP A 72 2.25 1.06 7.04
C ASP A 72 1.75 1.26 8.48
N ILE A 73 1.58 0.15 9.21
CA ILE A 73 1.11 0.20 10.59
C ILE A 73 2.33 0.42 11.48
N ALA A 74 2.23 1.36 12.42
CA ALA A 74 3.26 1.58 13.44
C ALA A 74 3.61 0.24 14.13
N GLY A 75 4.89 0.03 14.44
CA GLY A 75 5.37 -1.24 14.98
C GLY A 75 4.56 -1.63 16.23
N LEU A 76 4.07 -2.87 16.25
CA LEU A 76 3.36 -3.40 17.41
C LEU A 76 4.37 -3.65 18.53
N VAL A 77 4.62 -2.63 19.34
CA VAL A 77 5.38 -2.77 20.59
C VAL A 77 4.52 -3.52 21.61
N LYS A 78 5.19 -4.35 22.43
CA LYS A 78 4.54 -5.05 23.53
C LYS A 78 3.94 -3.99 24.48
N GLY A 79 2.62 -3.87 24.53
CA GLY A 79 1.92 -2.79 25.25
C GLY A 79 1.08 -1.84 24.39
N ALA A 80 1.17 -1.92 23.06
CA ALA A 80 0.40 -1.05 22.15
C ALA A 80 -1.13 -1.13 22.33
N SER A 81 -1.65 -2.24 22.87
CA SER A 81 -3.07 -2.40 23.21
C SER A 81 -3.52 -1.64 24.47
N GLN A 82 -2.59 -1.08 25.24
CA GLN A 82 -2.85 -0.30 26.46
C GLN A 82 -2.64 1.21 26.26
N GLY A 83 -2.31 1.65 25.04
CA GLY A 83 -2.14 3.08 24.72
C GLY A 83 -0.79 3.67 25.15
N GLU A 84 0.15 2.86 25.63
CA GLU A 84 1.54 3.28 25.82
C GLU A 84 2.26 3.20 24.46
N GLY A 85 2.23 4.33 23.75
CA GLY A 85 3.05 4.60 22.57
C GLY A 85 4.25 5.45 22.92
#